data_AF-A0A352SKE9-F1
#
_entry.id   AF-A0A352SKE9-F1
#
_cell.length_a   1.000
_cell.length_b   1.000
_cell.length_c   1.000
_cell.angle_alpha   90.00
_cell.angle_beta   90.00
_cell.angle_gamma   90.00
#
_symmetry.space_group_name_H-M   'P 1'
#
loop_
_entity.id
_entity.type
_entity.pdbx_description
1 polymer ?
#
loop_
_entity_poly.entity_id
_entity_poly.type
_entity_poly.pdbx_seq_one_letter_code
_entity_poly.pdbx_strand_id
1 'polypeptide(L)'
;SYSAAWSPPINRIPGLDWVTYSVRYGGGYQWANSAEGSGLGAQIGNSFKLDHSFGLNLETLYEKAGFVDWMQRQRKAQIDRRDTTITPDSLRRITIIDRVKLAGLNAALIPFGIKDISLSYSQGQSGAQAGYLGEPDLLSAIGGEETPSFLYRTGVLTRLDGGAFIQAPPGGGNLQLPIQETESHSVSASTAFQPFQNLSINLNWTASWDERQAETITLTQDSSLSVRTSSGTVQATVWNIEGNYEDLFLKQLERAYADLPSEGTVISDELGNADGRVVLGPNSLLEDFQSTYLVAGSPTSFGKGYLPFPMPNWKVSYSGVEKIIPFIGRWMQRATLSHAYQATFRSGWTLNNDVGDAITQSIGPYQLDFIRPEFSPNSVTVQQRYSPLVQLGITWKGGLTTNFSMETSRITSLALSNSQVAQRVSRGAKMTLNYAIRGFKLPFLTRFNNNINLSANASYTEDVDRRFELGNDIAQSLSESGGVFDPQQALTQIIKIPETGQARITGAASLGYSFSSRLTASAEYAYTKIIPRSTNTFERTNHDIRVNIRVSILN
;
A
#
# COMPACT_ATOMS: atom_id res chain seq x y z
N SER A 1 11.62 -24.09 -18.33
CA SER A 1 11.63 -23.28 -17.10
C SER A 1 12.71 -23.82 -16.17
N TYR A 2 13.26 -22.97 -15.32
CA TYR A 2 14.34 -23.27 -14.39
C TYR A 2 13.92 -22.85 -12.98
N SER A 3 14.31 -23.61 -11.97
CA SER A 3 14.16 -23.19 -10.58
C SER A 3 15.31 -23.71 -9.75
N ALA A 4 15.94 -22.85 -8.99
CA ALA A 4 16.96 -23.20 -8.00
C ALA A 4 16.60 -22.57 -6.66
N ALA A 5 16.88 -23.27 -5.57
CA ALA A 5 16.72 -22.74 -4.23
C ALA A 5 17.98 -23.06 -3.43
N TRP A 6 18.51 -22.07 -2.72
CA TRP A 6 19.66 -22.21 -1.85
C TRP A 6 19.32 -21.64 -0.49
N SER A 7 19.36 -22.48 0.54
CA SER A 7 19.20 -22.06 1.94
C SER A 7 20.36 -22.64 2.75
N PRO A 8 21.45 -21.87 2.92
CA PRO A 8 22.57 -22.33 3.73
C PRO A 8 22.12 -22.49 5.19
N PRO A 9 22.58 -23.54 5.90
CA PRO A 9 22.24 -23.76 7.30
C PRO A 9 23.05 -22.83 8.22
N ILE A 10 22.93 -21.52 8.03
CA ILE A 10 23.57 -20.47 8.85
C ILE A 10 23.22 -20.69 10.32
N ASN A 11 22.01 -21.16 10.58
CA ASN A 11 21.54 -21.44 11.92
C ASN A 11 22.31 -22.54 12.68
N ARG A 12 23.13 -23.35 11.98
CA ARG A 12 24.01 -24.36 12.60
C ARG A 12 25.37 -23.78 12.99
N ILE A 13 25.72 -22.59 12.52
CA ILE A 13 26.99 -21.94 12.86
C ILE A 13 26.86 -21.37 14.28
N PRO A 14 27.76 -21.74 15.22
CA PRO A 14 27.74 -21.20 16.57
C PRO A 14 27.76 -19.66 16.55
N GLY A 15 26.75 -19.03 17.17
CA GLY A 15 26.63 -17.56 17.26
C GLY A 15 25.78 -16.91 16.15
N LEU A 16 25.32 -17.67 15.14
CA LEU A 16 24.46 -17.18 14.06
C LEU A 16 23.14 -17.99 13.94
N ASP A 17 22.77 -18.72 14.99
CA ASP A 17 21.51 -19.47 15.09
C ASP A 17 20.24 -18.60 15.03
N TRP A 18 20.39 -17.32 15.35
CA TRP A 18 19.36 -16.30 15.22
C TRP A 18 19.20 -15.78 13.78
N VAL A 19 20.05 -16.19 12.83
CA VAL A 19 20.02 -15.73 11.44
C VAL A 19 19.57 -16.85 10.51
N THR A 20 18.62 -16.53 9.65
CA THR A 20 18.15 -17.40 8.56
C THR A 20 18.27 -16.67 7.23
N TYR A 21 18.70 -17.40 6.21
CA TYR A 21 18.79 -16.90 4.85
C TYR A 21 18.35 -17.96 3.85
N SER A 22 17.58 -17.54 2.86
CA SER A 22 17.27 -18.34 1.69
C SER A 22 17.20 -17.46 0.46
N VAL A 23 17.68 -17.98 -0.66
CA VAL A 23 17.50 -17.38 -1.99
C VAL A 23 16.82 -18.38 -2.90
N ARG A 24 15.86 -17.92 -3.69
CA ARG A 24 15.18 -18.70 -4.72
C ARG A 24 15.32 -18.00 -6.06
N TYR A 25 15.82 -18.73 -7.04
CA TYR A 25 15.85 -18.34 -8.43
C TYR A 25 14.76 -19.10 -9.18
N GLY A 26 13.97 -18.40 -9.99
CA GLY A 26 13.03 -18.96 -10.95
C GLY A 26 13.23 -18.28 -12.29
N GLY A 27 13.34 -19.06 -13.37
CA GLY A 27 13.54 -18.52 -14.71
C GLY A 27 12.75 -19.28 -15.75
N GLY A 28 12.59 -18.67 -16.92
CA GLY A 28 11.87 -19.26 -18.03
C GLY A 28 12.43 -18.74 -19.33
N TYR A 29 12.44 -19.62 -20.33
CA TYR A 29 12.80 -19.27 -21.69
C TYR A 29 11.71 -19.83 -22.60
N GLN A 30 11.30 -19.02 -23.56
CA GLN A 30 10.29 -19.34 -24.54
C GLN A 30 10.81 -18.99 -25.94
N TRP A 31 10.55 -19.90 -26.86
CA TRP A 31 10.77 -19.71 -28.29
C TRP A 31 9.45 -19.99 -29.01
N ALA A 32 8.99 -19.06 -29.84
CA ALA A 32 7.78 -19.20 -30.63
C ALA A 32 8.07 -18.82 -32.08
N ASN A 33 7.97 -19.78 -33.00
CA ASN A 33 8.14 -19.49 -34.42
C ASN A 33 6.94 -18.72 -34.98
N SER A 34 7.22 -17.81 -35.92
CA SER A 34 6.18 -17.24 -36.77
C SER A 34 5.64 -18.30 -37.75
N ALA A 35 4.50 -17.98 -38.38
CA ALA A 35 3.91 -18.85 -39.38
C ALA A 35 4.90 -19.14 -40.51
N GLU A 36 4.92 -20.38 -40.97
CA GLU A 36 5.79 -20.81 -42.08
C GLU A 36 5.55 -19.95 -43.32
N GLY A 37 6.63 -19.52 -43.97
CA GLY A 37 6.58 -18.64 -45.15
C GLY A 37 6.40 -17.14 -44.85
N SER A 38 6.22 -16.74 -43.57
CA SER A 38 6.09 -15.32 -43.22
C SER A 38 7.41 -14.53 -43.26
N GLY A 39 8.55 -15.19 -43.08
CA GLY A 39 9.86 -14.54 -43.02
C GLY A 39 10.05 -13.61 -41.81
N LEU A 40 9.14 -13.65 -40.82
CA LEU A 40 9.12 -12.76 -39.66
C LEU A 40 9.99 -13.24 -38.48
N GLY A 41 10.73 -14.34 -38.66
CA GLY A 41 11.59 -14.93 -37.63
C GLY A 41 10.81 -15.47 -36.43
N ALA A 42 11.54 -15.95 -35.43
CA ALA A 42 10.99 -16.38 -34.16
C ALA A 42 10.84 -15.21 -33.17
N GLN A 43 9.87 -15.34 -32.28
CA GLN A 43 9.75 -14.54 -31.07
C GLN A 43 10.42 -15.29 -29.92
N ILE A 44 11.42 -14.66 -29.32
CA ILE A 44 12.11 -15.17 -28.13
C ILE A 44 11.66 -14.39 -26.91
N GLY A 45 11.57 -15.08 -25.78
CA GLY A 45 11.22 -14.47 -24.51
C GLY A 45 11.92 -15.13 -23.35
N ASN A 46 12.18 -14.36 -22.31
CA ASN A 46 12.75 -14.86 -21.08
C ASN A 46 12.08 -14.26 -19.85
N SER A 47 12.32 -14.91 -18.73
CA SER A 47 11.92 -14.44 -17.41
C SER A 47 12.98 -14.85 -16.40
N PHE A 48 13.17 -13.98 -15.42
CA PHE A 48 14.07 -14.13 -14.30
C PHE A 48 13.37 -13.62 -13.06
N LYS A 49 13.44 -14.38 -11.98
CA LYS A 49 12.94 -14.01 -10.66
C LYS A 49 13.93 -14.46 -9.60
N LEU A 50 14.37 -13.54 -8.76
CA LEU A 50 15.28 -13.78 -7.66
C LEU A 50 14.66 -13.27 -6.36
N ASP A 51 14.31 -14.19 -5.48
CA ASP A 51 13.71 -13.91 -4.18
C ASP A 51 14.73 -14.20 -3.08
N HIS A 52 15.16 -13.17 -2.37
CA HIS A 52 15.95 -13.28 -1.15
C HIS A 52 15.02 -13.14 0.07
N SER A 53 15.24 -13.98 1.07
CA SER A 53 14.57 -13.90 2.37
C SER A 53 15.60 -14.02 3.48
N PHE A 54 15.59 -13.04 4.37
CA PHE A 54 16.43 -12.94 5.54
C PHE A 54 15.52 -12.88 6.77
N GLY A 55 15.78 -13.69 7.78
CA GLY A 55 15.04 -13.69 9.03
C GLY A 55 15.99 -13.62 10.22
N LEU A 56 15.75 -12.69 11.13
CA LEU A 56 16.48 -12.52 12.37
C LEU A 56 15.54 -12.83 13.54
N ASN A 57 15.80 -13.92 14.27
CA ASN A 57 15.06 -14.29 15.47
C ASN A 57 15.82 -13.75 16.70
N LEU A 58 15.45 -12.56 17.16
CA LEU A 58 16.13 -11.90 18.27
C LEU A 58 15.80 -12.54 19.63
N GLU A 59 14.73 -13.33 19.73
CA GLU A 59 14.42 -14.10 20.94
C GLU A 59 15.57 -15.07 21.27
N THR A 60 16.03 -15.84 20.29
CA THR A 60 17.20 -16.73 20.46
C THR A 60 18.50 -15.97 20.77
N LEU A 61 18.68 -14.78 20.17
CA LEU A 61 19.83 -13.91 20.45
C LEU A 61 19.82 -13.42 21.92
N TYR A 62 18.66 -12.97 22.40
CA TYR A 62 18.48 -12.47 23.76
C TYR A 62 18.57 -13.58 24.81
N GLU A 63 18.10 -14.79 24.50
CA GLU A 63 18.29 -15.98 25.34
C GLU A 63 19.77 -16.29 25.53
N LYS A 64 20.55 -16.32 24.44
CA LYS A 64 21.99 -16.58 24.50
C LYS A 64 22.79 -15.51 25.24
N ALA A 65 22.37 -14.25 25.14
CA ALA A 65 22.97 -13.16 25.91
C ALA A 65 22.67 -13.25 27.42
N GLY A 66 21.90 -14.25 27.88
CA GLY A 66 21.48 -14.41 29.27
C GLY A 66 20.49 -13.34 29.73
N PHE A 67 19.94 -12.58 28.79
CA PHE A 67 19.10 -11.42 29.09
C PHE A 67 17.67 -11.83 29.46
N VAL A 68 17.16 -12.91 28.86
CA VAL A 68 15.87 -13.49 29.24
C VAL A 68 15.87 -13.93 30.71
N ASP A 69 16.95 -14.56 31.17
CA ASP A 69 17.12 -14.94 32.57
C ASP A 69 17.20 -13.72 33.49
N TRP A 70 17.93 -12.68 33.08
CA TRP A 70 17.99 -11.41 33.81
C TRP A 70 16.61 -10.77 33.93
N MET A 71 15.83 -10.70 32.85
CA MET A 71 14.45 -10.19 32.86
C MET A 71 13.53 -11.01 33.77
N GLN A 72 13.59 -12.34 33.67
CA GLN A 72 12.78 -13.22 34.51
C GLN A 72 13.12 -13.04 35.99
N ARG A 73 14.40 -12.89 36.34
CA ARG A 73 14.86 -12.59 37.71
C ARG A 73 14.34 -11.24 38.20
N GLN A 74 14.41 -10.19 37.38
CA GLN A 74 13.85 -8.87 37.73
C GLN A 74 12.33 -8.92 37.92
N ARG A 75 11.60 -9.64 37.07
CA ARG A 75 10.14 -9.84 37.22
C ARG A 75 9.79 -10.64 38.47
N LYS A 76 10.51 -11.73 38.74
CA LYS A 76 10.29 -12.57 39.93
C LYS A 76 10.55 -11.81 41.23
N ALA A 77 11.63 -11.03 41.27
CA ALA A 77 11.92 -10.12 42.40
C ALA A 77 10.84 -9.04 42.62
N GLN A 78 10.06 -8.68 41.59
CA GLN A 78 8.92 -7.77 41.72
C GLN A 78 7.64 -8.47 42.19
N ILE A 79 7.40 -9.72 41.79
CA ILE A 79 6.26 -10.52 42.28
C ILE A 79 6.45 -10.84 43.77
N ASP A 80 7.65 -11.26 44.16
CA ASP A 80 7.97 -11.58 45.56
C ASP A 80 7.85 -10.35 46.48
N ARG A 81 8.20 -9.14 46.01
CA ARG A 81 7.97 -7.89 46.75
C ARG A 81 6.50 -7.51 46.88
N ARG A 82 5.65 -7.98 45.97
CA ARG A 82 4.19 -7.74 46.00
C ARG A 82 3.50 -8.61 47.05
N ASP A 83 3.99 -9.83 47.27
CA ASP A 83 3.44 -10.76 48.26
C ASP A 83 3.84 -10.42 49.71
N THR A 84 5.01 -9.83 49.95
CA THR A 84 5.46 -9.46 51.31
C THR A 84 4.83 -8.17 51.86
N THR A 85 3.98 -7.46 51.11
CA THR A 85 3.46 -6.13 51.49
C THR A 85 1.93 -6.08 51.62
N ILE A 86 1.25 -7.22 51.75
CA ILE A 86 -0.20 -7.28 52.03
C ILE A 86 -0.41 -7.46 53.53
N THR A 87 -0.08 -6.42 54.31
CA THR A 87 -0.72 -6.17 55.61
C THR A 87 -1.98 -5.33 55.37
N PRO A 88 -3.12 -5.58 56.05
CA PRO A 88 -4.41 -4.94 55.74
C PRO A 88 -4.45 -3.41 55.83
N ASP A 89 -3.40 -2.76 56.35
CA ASP A 89 -3.37 -1.32 56.67
C ASP A 89 -2.70 -0.44 55.58
N SER A 90 -2.17 -1.02 54.50
CA SER A 90 -1.40 -0.28 53.47
C SER A 90 -2.23 0.22 52.28
N LEU A 91 -3.56 0.02 52.26
CA LEU A 91 -4.44 0.39 51.15
C LEU A 91 -4.63 1.91 50.93
N ARG A 92 -4.00 2.78 51.73
CA ARG A 92 -4.11 4.25 51.60
C ARG A 92 -2.88 4.96 51.03
N ARG A 93 -1.77 4.28 50.70
CA ARG A 93 -0.60 4.97 50.16
C ARG A 93 0.19 4.15 49.15
N ILE A 94 -0.37 3.96 47.96
CA ILE A 94 0.46 3.65 46.78
C ILE A 94 1.15 4.96 46.38
N THR A 95 2.39 5.15 46.82
CA THR A 95 3.17 6.35 46.54
C THR A 95 3.46 6.47 45.05
N ILE A 96 3.37 7.68 44.49
CA ILE A 96 3.67 8.01 43.08
C ILE A 96 5.05 7.46 42.66
N ILE A 97 6.00 7.39 43.59
CA ILE A 97 7.38 6.88 43.40
C ILE A 97 7.40 5.40 42.99
N ASP A 98 6.51 4.55 43.52
CA ASP A 98 6.46 3.13 43.14
C ASP A 98 5.89 2.94 41.73
N ARG A 99 4.96 3.81 41.31
CA ARG A 99 4.48 3.84 39.91
C ARG A 99 5.56 4.33 38.94
N VAL A 100 6.39 5.29 39.36
CA VAL A 100 7.52 5.81 38.56
C VAL A 100 8.65 4.80 38.40
N LYS A 101 9.01 4.05 39.46
CA LYS A 101 9.97 2.93 39.36
C LYS A 101 9.45 1.79 38.48
N LEU A 102 8.15 1.49 38.55
CA LEU A 102 7.50 0.49 37.70
C LEU A 102 7.47 0.93 36.22
N ALA A 103 7.21 2.21 35.96
CA ALA A 103 7.25 2.80 34.63
C ALA A 103 8.68 2.82 34.03
N GLY A 104 9.69 3.15 34.85
CA GLY A 104 11.10 3.17 34.44
C GLY A 104 11.66 1.80 34.04
N LEU A 105 11.31 0.73 34.77
CA LEU A 105 11.72 -0.63 34.40
C LEU A 105 10.99 -1.10 33.12
N ASN A 106 9.70 -0.82 33.00
CA ASN A 106 8.92 -1.13 31.79
C ASN A 106 9.45 -0.40 30.56
N ALA A 107 10.02 0.81 30.72
CA ALA A 107 10.69 1.55 29.65
C ALA A 107 12.06 0.94 29.27
N ALA A 108 12.83 0.44 30.24
CA ALA A 108 14.12 -0.24 29.99
C ALA A 108 13.98 -1.55 29.20
N LEU A 109 12.79 -2.16 29.19
CA LEU A 109 12.50 -3.39 28.44
C LEU A 109 12.02 -3.13 27.00
N ILE A 110 11.76 -1.88 26.63
CA ILE A 110 11.28 -1.49 25.29
C ILE A 110 12.22 -2.01 24.19
N PRO A 111 13.54 -1.78 24.18
CA PRO A 111 14.37 -2.29 23.08
C PRO A 111 14.41 -3.83 22.95
N PHE A 112 14.04 -4.57 24.00
CA PHE A 112 14.01 -6.04 24.04
C PHE A 112 12.65 -6.65 23.70
N GLY A 113 11.66 -5.82 23.36
CA GLY A 113 10.37 -6.32 22.86
C GLY A 113 10.45 -6.83 21.42
N ILE A 114 11.54 -6.60 20.68
CA ILE A 114 11.65 -7.03 19.29
C ILE A 114 11.88 -8.53 19.24
N LYS A 115 10.97 -9.28 18.62
CA LYS A 115 11.03 -10.74 18.53
C LYS A 115 11.70 -11.19 17.25
N ASP A 116 11.18 -10.71 16.13
CA ASP A 116 11.60 -11.14 14.82
C ASP A 116 11.71 -9.94 13.88
N ILE A 117 12.72 -9.96 13.03
CA ILE A 117 12.87 -9.06 11.89
C ILE A 117 12.94 -9.93 10.64
N SER A 118 12.03 -9.74 9.71
CA SER A 118 12.08 -10.39 8.39
C SER A 118 12.36 -9.34 7.32
N LEU A 119 13.36 -9.57 6.49
CA LEU A 119 13.64 -8.77 5.31
C LEU A 119 13.53 -9.66 4.08
N SER A 120 12.83 -9.21 3.05
CA SER A 120 12.78 -9.87 1.77
C SER A 120 13.04 -8.90 0.64
N TYR A 121 13.73 -9.38 -0.38
CA TYR A 121 14.00 -8.65 -1.60
C TYR A 121 13.65 -9.55 -2.78
N SER A 122 12.76 -9.10 -3.65
CA SER A 122 12.36 -9.81 -4.86
C SER A 122 12.69 -8.96 -6.07
N GLN A 123 13.45 -9.52 -7.00
CA GLN A 123 13.74 -8.95 -8.30
C GLN A 123 13.09 -9.82 -9.37
N GLY A 124 12.36 -9.21 -10.29
CA GLY A 124 11.77 -9.86 -11.45
C GLY A 124 12.16 -9.12 -12.72
N GLN A 125 12.63 -9.85 -13.72
CA GLN A 125 12.96 -9.31 -15.03
C GLN A 125 12.35 -10.20 -16.11
N SER A 126 11.94 -9.61 -17.22
CA SER A 126 11.49 -10.34 -18.40
C SER A 126 11.76 -9.54 -19.65
N GLY A 127 12.20 -10.23 -20.69
CA GLY A 127 12.42 -9.68 -22.01
C GLY A 127 11.66 -10.48 -23.06
N ALA A 128 11.20 -9.80 -24.11
CA ALA A 128 10.62 -10.41 -25.29
C ALA A 128 11.09 -9.66 -26.54
N GLN A 129 11.52 -10.39 -27.55
CA GLN A 129 12.02 -9.84 -28.81
C GLN A 129 11.48 -10.63 -29.99
N ALA A 130 11.04 -9.92 -31.04
CA ALA A 130 10.62 -10.52 -32.29
C ALA A 130 11.74 -10.48 -33.34
N GLY A 131 11.63 -11.33 -34.37
CA GLY A 131 12.53 -11.30 -35.52
C GLY A 131 13.86 -12.03 -35.34
N TYR A 132 13.95 -12.94 -34.38
CA TYR A 132 15.14 -13.76 -34.19
C TYR A 132 15.22 -14.83 -35.29
N LEU A 133 16.35 -14.95 -35.98
CA LEU A 133 16.59 -16.01 -36.95
C LEU A 133 16.78 -17.32 -36.21
N GLY A 134 16.06 -18.35 -36.64
CA GLY A 134 16.33 -19.71 -36.19
C GLY A 134 15.32 -20.71 -36.74
N GLU A 135 15.81 -21.93 -36.94
CA GLU A 135 15.02 -23.05 -37.41
C GLU A 135 14.10 -23.62 -36.30
N PRO A 136 12.98 -24.27 -36.64
CA PRO A 136 12.02 -24.84 -35.70
C PRO A 136 12.51 -26.12 -35.00
N ASP A 137 13.80 -26.22 -34.68
CA ASP A 137 14.40 -27.39 -34.05
C ASP A 137 14.53 -27.23 -32.52
N LEU A 138 14.44 -28.35 -31.80
CA LEU A 138 14.65 -28.38 -30.35
C LEU A 138 16.10 -28.07 -30.00
N LEU A 139 17.07 -28.50 -30.84
CA LEU A 139 18.49 -28.20 -30.61
C LEU A 139 18.79 -26.72 -30.82
N SER A 140 18.25 -26.05 -31.86
CA SER A 140 18.42 -24.60 -32.07
C SER A 140 17.85 -23.74 -30.93
N ALA A 141 16.94 -24.27 -30.10
CA ALA A 141 16.49 -23.60 -28.89
C ALA A 141 17.49 -23.69 -27.70
N ILE A 142 18.37 -24.71 -27.70
CA ILE A 142 19.25 -25.04 -26.55
C ILE A 142 20.76 -25.11 -26.87
N GLY A 143 21.18 -25.14 -28.12
CA GLY A 143 22.60 -25.12 -28.53
C GLY A 143 22.81 -25.03 -30.05
N GLY A 144 23.84 -24.30 -30.47
CA GLY A 144 24.17 -23.99 -31.87
C GLY A 144 24.71 -22.57 -32.03
N GLU A 145 25.19 -22.20 -33.23
CA GLU A 145 25.74 -20.87 -33.52
C GLU A 145 24.68 -19.76 -33.53
N GLU A 146 23.42 -20.08 -33.88
CA GLU A 146 22.29 -19.13 -33.93
C GLU A 146 21.39 -19.21 -32.68
N THR A 147 21.95 -19.55 -31.51
CA THR A 147 21.16 -19.71 -30.29
C THR A 147 21.32 -18.53 -29.34
N PRO A 148 20.23 -18.07 -28.67
CA PRO A 148 20.34 -17.02 -27.68
C PRO A 148 21.32 -17.37 -26.57
N SER A 149 22.07 -16.36 -26.12
CA SER A 149 23.10 -16.54 -25.10
C SER A 149 22.54 -17.23 -23.85
N PHE A 150 23.39 -17.98 -23.13
CA PHE A 150 22.98 -18.59 -21.87
C PHE A 150 22.42 -17.57 -20.86
N LEU A 151 22.97 -16.35 -20.86
CA LEU A 151 22.51 -15.27 -20.00
C LEU A 151 21.11 -14.78 -20.39
N TYR A 152 20.78 -14.74 -21.68
CA TYR A 152 19.43 -14.45 -22.14
C TYR A 152 18.46 -15.58 -21.79
N ARG A 153 18.85 -16.84 -21.99
CA ARG A 153 17.99 -18.00 -21.68
C ARG A 153 17.73 -18.17 -20.18
N THR A 154 18.67 -17.75 -19.34
CA THR A 154 18.49 -17.71 -17.88
C THR A 154 17.76 -16.44 -17.42
N GLY A 155 17.52 -15.49 -18.32
CA GLY A 155 16.85 -14.21 -18.04
C GLY A 155 17.71 -13.20 -17.29
N VAL A 156 19.02 -13.46 -17.14
CA VAL A 156 19.98 -12.50 -16.57
C VAL A 156 20.15 -11.29 -17.49
N LEU A 157 20.05 -11.51 -18.81
CA LEU A 157 19.92 -10.45 -19.80
C LEU A 157 18.48 -10.42 -20.30
N THR A 158 17.84 -9.26 -20.29
CA THR A 158 16.50 -9.02 -20.85
C THR A 158 16.52 -8.85 -22.36
N ARG A 159 17.67 -8.46 -22.92
CA ARG A 159 17.84 -8.11 -24.33
C ARG A 159 19.09 -8.74 -24.92
N LEU A 160 18.99 -9.10 -26.20
CA LEU A 160 20.15 -9.35 -27.05
C LEU A 160 20.43 -8.09 -27.87
N ASP A 161 21.63 -7.54 -27.72
CA ASP A 161 22.11 -6.37 -28.49
C ASP A 161 22.80 -6.77 -29.81
N GLY A 162 22.91 -8.08 -30.06
CA GLY A 162 23.49 -8.66 -31.27
C GLY A 162 23.14 -10.15 -31.39
N GLY A 163 23.07 -10.65 -32.62
CA GLY A 163 22.67 -12.02 -32.94
C GLY A 163 22.12 -12.15 -34.36
N ALA A 164 21.69 -13.36 -34.72
CA ALA A 164 21.01 -13.61 -35.97
C ALA A 164 19.58 -13.02 -35.87
N PHE A 165 19.39 -11.79 -36.31
CA PHE A 165 18.06 -11.16 -36.46
C PHE A 165 17.73 -11.01 -37.95
N ILE A 166 16.45 -11.09 -38.29
CA ILE A 166 16.00 -10.91 -39.67
C ILE A 166 16.36 -9.51 -40.18
N GLN A 167 16.81 -9.43 -41.42
CA GLN A 167 17.11 -8.18 -42.10
C GLN A 167 15.90 -7.74 -42.95
N ALA A 168 15.87 -6.46 -43.35
CA ALA A 168 14.80 -5.93 -44.19
C ALA A 168 14.66 -6.77 -45.49
N PRO A 169 13.43 -7.12 -45.93
CA PRO A 169 13.22 -7.92 -47.13
C PRO A 169 13.85 -7.25 -48.38
N PRO A 170 14.45 -8.02 -49.32
CA PRO A 170 15.12 -7.49 -50.51
C PRO A 170 14.23 -6.72 -51.53
N GLY A 171 12.95 -6.49 -51.22
CA GLY A 171 11.95 -5.89 -52.11
C GLY A 171 11.34 -4.57 -51.64
N GLY A 172 11.90 -3.93 -50.59
CA GLY A 172 11.42 -2.65 -50.06
C GLY A 172 10.14 -2.79 -49.26
N GLY A 173 10.26 -3.15 -47.97
CA GLY A 173 9.16 -3.19 -47.02
C GLY A 173 9.63 -2.81 -45.61
N ASN A 174 8.80 -2.08 -44.87
CA ASN A 174 9.09 -1.72 -43.48
C ASN A 174 8.75 -2.90 -42.58
N LEU A 175 9.76 -3.45 -41.90
CA LEU A 175 9.57 -4.52 -40.93
C LEU A 175 9.68 -3.94 -39.51
N GLN A 176 8.64 -4.12 -38.70
CA GLN A 176 8.62 -3.65 -37.32
C GLN A 176 8.89 -4.82 -36.36
N LEU A 177 9.95 -4.70 -35.57
CA LEU A 177 10.33 -5.67 -34.56
C LEU A 177 10.10 -5.07 -33.17
N PRO A 178 9.02 -5.48 -32.46
CA PRO A 178 8.80 -5.07 -31.10
C PRO A 178 9.78 -5.77 -30.14
N ILE A 179 10.31 -5.00 -29.22
CA ILE A 179 11.10 -5.42 -28.07
C ILE A 179 10.37 -4.92 -26.83
N GLN A 180 10.14 -5.81 -25.87
CA GLN A 180 9.52 -5.48 -24.60
C GLN A 180 10.41 -5.97 -23.47
N GLU A 181 10.68 -5.08 -22.52
CA GLU A 181 11.47 -5.38 -21.34
C GLU A 181 10.66 -4.91 -20.12
N THR A 182 10.64 -5.73 -19.08
CA THR A 182 10.02 -5.36 -17.80
C THR A 182 10.97 -5.75 -16.69
N GLU A 183 11.27 -4.79 -15.84
CA GLU A 183 12.02 -4.96 -14.61
C GLU A 183 11.14 -4.57 -13.43
N SER A 184 11.27 -5.30 -12.34
CA SER A 184 10.50 -5.09 -11.13
C SER A 184 11.36 -5.45 -9.93
N HIS A 185 11.28 -4.62 -8.90
CA HIS A 185 11.98 -4.82 -7.64
C HIS A 185 11.01 -4.55 -6.51
N SER A 186 11.09 -5.35 -5.47
CA SER A 186 10.35 -5.11 -4.23
C SER A 186 11.21 -5.47 -3.03
N VAL A 187 11.27 -4.56 -2.07
CA VAL A 187 11.87 -4.71 -0.76
C VAL A 187 10.74 -4.69 0.24
N SER A 188 10.64 -5.68 1.10
CA SER A 188 9.73 -5.63 2.24
C SER A 188 10.45 -6.02 3.52
N ALA A 189 10.23 -5.25 4.57
CA ALA A 189 10.71 -5.56 5.90
C ALA A 189 9.52 -5.66 6.85
N SER A 190 9.59 -6.53 7.84
CA SER A 190 8.61 -6.60 8.91
C SER A 190 9.30 -6.84 10.24
N THR A 191 8.77 -6.24 11.29
CA THR A 191 9.29 -6.33 12.65
C THR A 191 8.14 -6.60 13.60
N ALA A 192 8.26 -7.67 14.39
CA ALA A 192 7.32 -7.99 15.44
C ALA A 192 7.86 -7.49 16.79
N PHE A 193 7.11 -6.61 17.42
CA PHE A 193 7.47 -5.97 18.67
C PHE A 193 6.43 -6.26 19.76
N GLN A 194 6.82 -6.99 20.81
CA GLN A 194 5.98 -7.37 21.94
C GLN A 194 6.68 -7.01 23.27
N PRO A 195 6.64 -5.73 23.69
CA PRO A 195 7.28 -5.29 24.93
C PRO A 195 6.61 -5.89 26.18
N PHE A 196 5.31 -6.19 26.11
CA PHE A 196 4.54 -6.82 27.17
C PHE A 196 3.72 -7.98 26.61
N GLN A 197 3.38 -8.98 27.44
CA GLN A 197 2.55 -10.12 27.01
C GLN A 197 1.21 -9.69 26.41
N ASN A 198 0.71 -8.52 26.80
CA ASN A 198 -0.58 -8.00 26.40
C ASN A 198 -0.53 -6.89 25.35
N LEU A 199 0.66 -6.46 24.87
CA LEU A 199 0.82 -5.46 23.81
C LEU A 199 1.66 -6.05 22.67
N SER A 200 1.07 -6.17 21.49
CA SER A 200 1.76 -6.57 20.25
C SER A 200 1.70 -5.42 19.26
N ILE A 201 2.85 -5.09 18.68
CA ILE A 201 3.05 -4.06 17.67
C ILE A 201 3.74 -4.74 16.50
N ASN A 202 3.12 -4.75 15.33
CA ASN A 202 3.74 -5.24 14.10
C ASN A 202 4.03 -4.03 13.23
N LEU A 203 5.26 -3.93 12.76
CA LEU A 203 5.70 -2.89 11.85
C LEU A 203 6.00 -3.50 10.48
N ASN A 204 5.59 -2.85 9.40
CA ASN A 204 5.87 -3.32 8.04
C ASN A 204 6.30 -2.17 7.13
N TRP A 205 7.37 -2.40 6.39
CA TRP A 205 7.91 -1.50 5.38
C TRP A 205 7.81 -2.19 4.03
N THR A 206 7.48 -1.43 3.00
CA THR A 206 7.51 -1.94 1.63
C THR A 206 7.94 -0.83 0.70
N ALA A 207 8.86 -1.14 -0.21
CA ALA A 207 9.28 -0.27 -1.30
C ALA A 207 9.41 -1.11 -2.56
N SER A 208 8.78 -0.70 -3.65
CA SER A 208 8.83 -1.40 -4.92
C SER A 208 8.91 -0.42 -6.07
N TRP A 209 9.61 -0.80 -7.13
CA TRP A 209 9.69 -0.03 -8.35
C TRP A 209 9.70 -0.98 -9.55
N ASP A 210 8.96 -0.61 -10.59
CA ASP A 210 8.94 -1.30 -11.87
C ASP A 210 9.28 -0.33 -13.00
N GLU A 211 9.90 -0.88 -14.04
CA GLU A 211 10.21 -0.20 -15.28
C GLU A 211 9.80 -1.12 -16.44
N ARG A 212 9.06 -0.57 -17.39
CA ARG A 212 8.62 -1.22 -18.62
C ARG A 212 9.19 -0.42 -19.78
N GLN A 213 9.93 -1.08 -20.63
CA GLN A 213 10.47 -0.50 -21.85
C GLN A 213 9.84 -1.20 -23.03
N ALA A 214 9.31 -0.42 -23.96
CA ALA A 214 8.84 -0.91 -25.23
C ALA A 214 9.59 -0.16 -26.33
N GLU A 215 10.25 -0.92 -27.19
CA GLU A 215 10.99 -0.40 -28.33
C GLU A 215 10.48 -1.07 -29.59
N THR A 216 10.28 -0.29 -30.65
CA THR A 216 9.97 -0.83 -31.97
C THR A 216 11.09 -0.44 -32.91
N ILE A 217 11.79 -1.45 -33.41
CA ILE A 217 12.81 -1.27 -34.44
C ILE A 217 12.14 -1.45 -35.79
N THR A 218 12.11 -0.39 -36.58
CA THR A 218 11.68 -0.44 -37.98
C THR A 218 12.91 -0.59 -38.86
N LEU A 219 13.06 -1.77 -39.46
CA LEU A 219 14.10 -2.05 -40.43
C LEU A 219 13.64 -1.60 -41.82
N THR A 220 14.42 -0.70 -42.43
CA THR A 220 14.30 -0.30 -43.84
C THR A 220 15.56 -0.74 -44.60
N GLN A 221 15.53 -0.70 -45.93
CA GLN A 221 16.61 -1.24 -46.77
C GLN A 221 17.98 -0.55 -46.54
N ASP A 222 17.97 0.73 -46.14
CA ASP A 222 19.16 1.56 -45.97
C ASP A 222 19.38 2.08 -44.53
N SER A 223 18.38 1.96 -43.64
CA SER A 223 18.46 2.48 -42.28
C SER A 223 17.56 1.73 -41.28
N SER A 224 17.91 1.78 -40.00
CA SER A 224 17.04 1.31 -38.92
C SER A 224 16.55 2.49 -38.10
N LEU A 225 15.23 2.61 -37.92
CA LEU A 225 14.62 3.59 -37.02
C LEU A 225 14.20 2.87 -35.75
N SER A 226 14.67 3.33 -34.59
CA SER A 226 14.24 2.81 -33.29
C SER A 226 13.39 3.86 -32.57
N VAL A 227 12.18 3.47 -32.19
CA VAL A 227 11.33 4.28 -31.32
C VAL A 227 11.22 3.58 -29.98
N ARG A 228 11.78 4.18 -28.94
CA ARG A 228 11.75 3.67 -27.57
C ARG A 228 10.77 4.47 -26.73
N THR A 229 10.05 3.75 -25.87
CA THR A 229 9.24 4.30 -24.80
C THR A 229 9.62 3.58 -23.52
N SER A 230 9.72 4.31 -22.41
CA SER A 230 9.91 3.74 -21.09
C SER A 230 8.89 4.33 -20.13
N SER A 231 8.37 3.51 -19.25
CA SER A 231 7.44 3.94 -18.20
C SER A 231 7.65 3.09 -16.97
N GLY A 232 7.37 3.63 -15.80
CA GLY A 232 7.53 2.88 -14.58
C GLY A 232 6.57 3.32 -13.51
N THR A 233 6.52 2.56 -12.43
CA THR A 233 5.82 2.95 -11.22
C THR A 233 6.71 2.70 -10.03
N VAL A 234 6.70 3.64 -9.09
CA VAL A 234 7.34 3.52 -7.78
C VAL A 234 6.26 3.48 -6.73
N GLN A 235 6.45 2.67 -5.70
CA GLN A 235 5.55 2.57 -4.56
C GLN A 235 6.36 2.40 -3.28
N ALA A 236 5.99 3.14 -2.23
CA ALA A 236 6.59 2.97 -0.92
C ALA A 236 5.53 3.13 0.19
N THR A 237 5.77 2.48 1.32
CA THR A 237 5.03 2.77 2.55
C THR A 237 5.49 4.12 3.09
N VAL A 238 4.57 5.00 3.44
CA VAL A 238 4.88 6.37 3.87
C VAL A 238 4.04 6.76 5.06
N TRP A 239 4.38 7.85 5.73
CA TRP A 239 3.46 8.51 6.65
C TRP A 239 2.84 9.71 5.96
N ASN A 240 1.53 9.65 5.80
CA ASN A 240 0.74 10.74 5.26
C ASN A 240 0.35 11.67 6.42
N ILE A 241 0.76 12.92 6.36
CA ILE A 241 0.16 13.99 7.15
C ILE A 241 -1.10 14.40 6.39
N GLU A 242 -2.19 14.69 7.11
CA GLU A 242 -3.48 15.02 6.50
C GLU A 242 -3.47 16.39 5.80
N GLY A 243 -2.45 16.68 4.98
CA GLY A 243 -2.27 17.91 4.21
C GLY A 243 -3.50 18.25 3.40
N ASN A 244 -3.75 19.54 3.24
CA ASN A 244 -4.92 20.05 2.55
C ASN A 244 -4.56 20.42 1.10
N TYR A 245 -5.58 20.49 0.25
CA TYR A 245 -5.38 20.92 -1.14
C TYR A 245 -4.91 22.37 -1.19
N GLU A 246 -5.45 23.19 -0.29
CA GLU A 246 -5.13 24.57 -0.05
C GLU A 246 -3.62 24.80 0.16
N ASP A 247 -2.95 23.92 0.90
CA ASP A 247 -1.50 24.01 1.13
C ASP A 247 -0.69 23.74 -0.14
N LEU A 248 -1.12 22.77 -0.97
CA LEU A 248 -0.50 22.48 -2.26
C LEU A 248 -0.71 23.65 -3.23
N PHE A 249 -1.91 24.22 -3.25
CA PHE A 249 -2.27 25.37 -4.07
C PHE A 249 -1.41 26.59 -3.71
N LEU A 250 -1.25 26.89 -2.41
CA LEU A 250 -0.43 28.01 -1.96
C LEU A 250 1.05 27.86 -2.33
N LYS A 251 1.64 26.66 -2.19
CA LYS A 251 3.03 26.42 -2.58
C LYS A 251 3.26 26.61 -4.09
N GLN A 252 2.34 26.10 -4.90
CA GLN A 252 2.43 26.24 -6.35
C GLN A 252 2.21 27.68 -6.79
N LEU A 253 1.32 28.41 -6.12
CA LEU A 253 1.10 29.82 -6.36
C LEU A 253 2.31 30.66 -5.94
N GLU A 254 2.92 30.39 -4.78
CA GLU A 254 4.15 31.03 -4.32
C GLU A 254 5.28 30.87 -5.34
N ARG A 255 5.44 29.65 -5.91
CA ARG A 255 6.38 29.41 -7.02
C ARG A 255 6.03 30.24 -8.26
N ALA A 256 4.76 30.30 -8.64
CA ALA A 256 4.32 31.10 -9.79
C ALA A 256 4.71 32.58 -9.65
N TYR A 257 4.57 33.14 -8.44
CA TYR A 257 4.97 34.52 -8.17
C TYR A 257 6.49 34.72 -8.08
N ALA A 258 7.23 33.70 -7.63
CA ALA A 258 8.69 33.74 -7.61
C ALA A 258 9.30 33.72 -9.03
N ASP A 259 8.60 33.09 -9.97
CA ASP A 259 9.04 32.94 -11.38
C ASP A 259 8.41 33.98 -12.32
N LEU A 260 7.59 34.90 -11.78
CA LEU A 260 6.94 35.94 -12.54
C LEU A 260 7.89 37.14 -12.73
N PRO A 261 8.19 37.55 -13.98
CA PRO A 261 9.02 38.73 -14.21
C PRO A 261 8.27 40.03 -13.84
N SER A 262 9.04 41.06 -13.48
CA SER A 262 8.49 42.40 -13.16
C SER A 262 7.71 43.05 -14.31
N GLU A 263 8.02 42.68 -15.55
CA GLU A 263 7.29 43.05 -16.77
C GLU A 263 7.18 41.82 -17.69
N GLY A 264 5.96 41.34 -17.94
CA GLY A 264 5.71 40.22 -18.85
C GLY A 264 4.60 39.26 -18.37
N THR A 265 4.17 38.38 -19.27
CA THR A 265 3.18 37.31 -18.99
C THR A 265 3.78 35.91 -19.11
N VAL A 266 5.09 35.80 -19.31
CA VAL A 266 5.83 34.54 -19.40
C VAL A 266 6.42 34.21 -18.04
N ILE A 267 6.01 33.09 -17.46
CA ILE A 267 6.54 32.52 -16.24
C ILE A 267 7.58 31.47 -16.65
N SER A 268 8.82 31.68 -16.28
CA SER A 268 9.91 30.75 -16.57
C SER A 268 10.97 30.83 -15.49
N ASP A 269 11.55 29.69 -15.13
CA ASP A 269 12.64 29.59 -14.15
C ASP A 269 13.83 30.50 -14.52
N GLU A 270 14.21 30.56 -15.80
CA GLU A 270 15.33 31.37 -16.29
C GLU A 270 15.13 32.89 -16.11
N LEU A 271 13.88 33.37 -16.21
CA LEU A 271 13.52 34.79 -16.02
C LEU A 271 13.19 35.13 -14.56
N GLY A 272 13.07 34.10 -13.70
CA GLY A 272 12.62 34.18 -12.32
C GLY A 272 13.74 34.01 -11.30
N ASN A 273 13.56 33.06 -10.39
CA ASN A 273 14.50 32.77 -9.30
C ASN A 273 15.65 31.83 -9.70
N ALA A 274 15.60 31.22 -10.89
CA ALA A 274 16.57 30.26 -11.42
C ALA A 274 16.88 29.08 -10.46
N ASP A 275 15.87 28.58 -9.75
CA ASP A 275 16.00 27.50 -8.78
C ASP A 275 15.81 26.09 -9.38
N GLY A 276 15.56 26.00 -10.69
CA GLY A 276 15.39 24.75 -11.42
C GLY A 276 13.96 24.19 -11.33
N ARG A 277 13.01 24.95 -10.79
CA ARG A 277 11.61 24.56 -10.67
C ARG A 277 10.70 25.60 -11.33
N VAL A 278 9.52 25.15 -11.70
CA VAL A 278 8.49 25.98 -12.33
C VAL A 278 7.12 25.59 -11.79
N VAL A 279 6.17 26.52 -11.73
CA VAL A 279 4.78 26.19 -11.40
C VAL A 279 4.18 25.20 -12.40
N LEU A 280 3.39 24.23 -11.93
CA LEU A 280 2.83 23.10 -12.69
C LEU A 280 3.86 22.23 -13.43
N GLY A 281 5.16 22.46 -13.25
CA GLY A 281 6.21 21.60 -13.78
C GLY A 281 6.06 20.18 -13.22
N PRO A 282 6.19 19.11 -14.04
CA PRO A 282 5.93 17.75 -13.57
C PRO A 282 6.74 17.36 -12.32
N ASN A 283 8.03 17.71 -12.29
CA ASN A 283 8.92 17.36 -11.18
C ASN A 283 8.71 18.25 -9.94
N SER A 284 8.54 19.56 -10.12
CA SER A 284 8.30 20.52 -9.03
C SER A 284 6.92 20.29 -8.38
N LEU A 285 5.91 20.00 -9.19
CA LEU A 285 4.57 19.66 -8.70
C LEU A 285 4.58 18.34 -7.91
N LEU A 286 5.35 17.35 -8.35
CA LEU A 286 5.56 16.12 -7.58
C LEU A 286 6.25 16.39 -6.24
N GLU A 287 7.30 17.21 -6.22
CA GLU A 287 8.02 17.61 -5.01
C GLU A 287 7.09 18.33 -4.01
N ASP A 288 6.29 19.28 -4.49
CA ASP A 288 5.32 20.01 -3.66
C ASP A 288 4.20 19.11 -3.15
N PHE A 289 3.74 18.17 -3.97
CA PHE A 289 2.79 17.16 -3.53
C PHE A 289 3.39 16.28 -2.43
N GLN A 290 4.62 15.78 -2.62
CA GLN A 290 5.31 14.98 -1.61
C GLN A 290 5.49 15.76 -0.30
N SER A 291 5.94 17.01 -0.35
CA SER A 291 6.17 17.82 0.85
C SER A 291 4.87 18.25 1.55
N THR A 292 3.74 18.28 0.85
CA THR A 292 2.43 18.66 1.43
C THR A 292 1.74 17.48 2.10
N TYR A 293 1.83 16.30 1.49
CA TYR A 293 1.13 15.12 1.98
C TYR A 293 2.03 14.19 2.79
N LEU A 294 3.36 14.20 2.64
CA LEU A 294 4.26 13.24 3.31
C LEU A 294 5.07 13.89 4.44
N VAL A 295 5.21 13.17 5.56
CA VAL A 295 5.97 13.63 6.75
C VAL A 295 7.49 13.70 6.50
N ALA A 296 8.02 12.89 5.57
CA ALA A 296 9.45 12.75 5.33
C ALA A 296 9.73 12.17 3.93
N GLY A 297 9.22 12.83 2.89
CA GLY A 297 9.39 12.40 1.51
C GLY A 297 10.61 13.04 0.84
N SER A 298 11.83 12.69 1.25
CA SER A 298 12.99 12.95 0.38
C SER A 298 13.05 11.85 -0.68
N PRO A 299 13.15 12.19 -1.97
CA PRO A 299 13.31 11.18 -3.00
C PRO A 299 14.62 10.42 -2.80
N THR A 300 14.56 9.10 -2.93
CA THR A 300 15.74 8.23 -2.91
C THR A 300 16.35 8.17 -4.30
N SER A 301 17.63 7.79 -4.41
CA SER A 301 18.28 7.54 -5.71
C SER A 301 17.67 6.37 -6.50
N PHE A 302 16.77 5.59 -5.89
CA PHE A 302 16.07 4.47 -6.52
C PHE A 302 14.80 4.93 -7.27
N GLY A 303 14.38 4.16 -8.26
CA GLY A 303 13.17 4.45 -9.03
C GLY A 303 13.22 5.80 -9.75
N LYS A 304 14.37 6.11 -10.38
CA LYS A 304 14.63 7.37 -11.12
C LYS A 304 14.46 8.64 -10.28
N GLY A 305 14.65 8.58 -8.96
CA GLY A 305 14.51 9.74 -8.10
C GLY A 305 13.08 10.02 -7.66
N TYR A 306 12.14 9.10 -7.84
CA TYR A 306 10.72 9.31 -7.49
C TYR A 306 10.24 8.47 -6.31
N LEU A 307 11.06 7.55 -5.80
CA LEU A 307 10.71 6.67 -4.69
C LEU A 307 11.05 7.36 -3.35
N PRO A 308 10.07 7.67 -2.48
CA PRO A 308 10.35 8.23 -1.16
C PRO A 308 10.89 7.14 -0.23
N PHE A 309 11.57 7.56 0.85
CA PHE A 309 12.08 6.63 1.86
C PHE A 309 10.92 5.88 2.55
N PRO A 310 10.94 4.53 2.61
CA PRO A 310 9.84 3.77 3.18
C PRO A 310 9.76 3.95 4.70
N MET A 311 8.57 4.33 5.18
CA MET A 311 8.22 4.42 6.60
C MET A 311 7.39 3.21 7.05
N PRO A 312 7.44 2.83 8.34
CA PRO A 312 6.70 1.67 8.82
C PRO A 312 5.21 1.96 8.90
N ASN A 313 4.42 1.08 8.33
CA ASN A 313 3.04 0.90 8.75
C ASN A 313 3.01 0.15 10.07
N TRP A 314 2.00 0.39 10.92
CA TRP A 314 1.92 -0.23 12.24
C TRP A 314 0.57 -0.88 12.49
N LYS A 315 0.60 -2.00 13.19
CA LYS A 315 -0.57 -2.67 13.75
C LYS A 315 -0.34 -2.97 15.21
N VAL A 316 -1.06 -2.24 16.06
CA VAL A 316 -1.01 -2.35 17.52
C VAL A 316 -2.23 -3.13 17.98
N SER A 317 -2.01 -4.13 18.84
CA SER A 317 -3.06 -4.86 19.53
C SER A 317 -2.74 -4.92 21.01
N TYR A 318 -3.69 -4.46 21.82
CA TYR A 318 -3.60 -4.44 23.27
C TYR A 318 -4.74 -5.28 23.86
N SER A 319 -4.37 -6.39 24.49
CA SER A 319 -5.29 -7.27 25.21
C SER A 319 -5.30 -6.92 26.70
N GLY A 320 -6.37 -7.27 27.41
CA GLY A 320 -6.43 -7.05 28.86
C GLY A 320 -6.97 -5.68 29.27
N VAL A 321 -7.64 -4.97 28.37
CA VAL A 321 -8.20 -3.63 28.61
C VAL A 321 -9.30 -3.65 29.69
N GLU A 322 -9.83 -4.83 30.02
CA GLU A 322 -10.86 -4.99 31.04
C GLU A 322 -10.44 -4.47 32.43
N LYS A 323 -9.13 -4.40 32.72
CA LYS A 323 -8.59 -3.90 33.98
C LYS A 323 -8.45 -2.37 34.02
N ILE A 324 -8.46 -1.72 32.86
CA ILE A 324 -8.23 -0.27 32.72
C ILE A 324 -9.57 0.49 32.66
N ILE A 325 -10.62 -0.11 32.11
CA ILE A 325 -11.94 0.52 31.98
C ILE A 325 -12.71 0.38 33.31
N PRO A 326 -12.93 1.47 34.07
CA PRO A 326 -13.69 1.39 35.30
C PRO A 326 -15.18 1.07 35.04
N PHE A 327 -15.85 0.49 36.04
CA PHE A 327 -17.28 0.14 36.06
C PHE A 327 -17.73 -1.05 35.18
N ILE A 328 -17.29 -1.16 33.92
CA ILE A 328 -17.75 -2.22 32.99
C ILE A 328 -16.83 -3.46 33.02
N GLY A 329 -15.59 -3.31 33.48
CA GLY A 329 -14.56 -4.36 33.56
C GLY A 329 -15.00 -5.67 34.24
N ARG A 330 -15.87 -5.59 35.25
CA ARG A 330 -16.32 -6.76 36.03
C ARG A 330 -17.15 -7.76 35.23
N TRP A 331 -17.82 -7.31 34.17
CA TRP A 331 -18.74 -8.12 33.37
C TRP A 331 -18.07 -8.64 32.08
N MET A 332 -16.89 -8.12 31.76
CA MET A 332 -16.07 -8.56 30.64
C MET A 332 -15.22 -9.78 31.06
N GLN A 333 -15.13 -10.78 30.20
CA GLN A 333 -14.16 -11.88 30.30
C GLN A 333 -12.84 -11.49 29.63
N ARG A 334 -12.92 -10.81 28.48
CA ARG A 334 -11.75 -10.36 27.71
C ARG A 334 -12.11 -9.12 26.91
N ALA A 335 -11.24 -8.11 26.95
CA ALA A 335 -11.31 -6.98 26.03
C ALA A 335 -9.99 -6.86 25.25
N THR A 336 -10.08 -6.65 23.93
CA THR A 336 -8.93 -6.41 23.06
C THR A 336 -9.17 -5.15 22.26
N LEU A 337 -8.25 -4.20 22.38
CA LEU A 337 -8.19 -2.97 21.61
C LEU A 337 -7.18 -3.15 20.48
N SER A 338 -7.55 -2.88 19.24
CA SER A 338 -6.64 -2.93 18.09
C SER A 338 -6.70 -1.63 17.30
N HIS A 339 -5.55 -1.21 16.80
CA HIS A 339 -5.36 -0.02 15.98
C HIS A 339 -4.34 -0.36 14.89
N ALA A 340 -4.65 -0.04 13.64
CA ALA A 340 -3.73 -0.25 12.53
C ALA A 340 -3.74 0.95 11.59
N TYR A 341 -2.56 1.35 11.16
CA TYR A 341 -2.32 2.40 10.18
C TYR A 341 -1.52 1.84 9.02
N GLN A 342 -1.98 2.16 7.82
CA GLN A 342 -1.29 1.86 6.59
C GLN A 342 -1.36 3.06 5.68
N ALA A 343 -0.21 3.55 5.20
CA ALA A 343 -0.16 4.51 4.12
C ALA A 343 0.84 4.08 3.04
N THR A 344 0.45 4.29 1.80
CA THR A 344 1.21 3.93 0.59
C THR A 344 1.21 5.09 -0.37
N PHE A 345 2.41 5.51 -0.78
CA PHE A 345 2.65 6.44 -1.87
C PHE A 345 2.90 5.65 -3.14
N ARG A 346 2.32 6.07 -4.25
CA ARG A 346 2.54 5.52 -5.58
C ARG A 346 2.74 6.66 -6.57
N SER A 347 3.76 6.60 -7.40
CA SER A 347 3.99 7.57 -8.48
C SER A 347 4.36 6.84 -9.76
N GLY A 348 3.71 7.18 -10.87
CA GLY A 348 4.08 6.69 -12.19
C GLY A 348 4.92 7.71 -12.94
N TRP A 349 5.82 7.24 -13.81
CA TRP A 349 6.66 8.09 -14.65
C TRP A 349 6.72 7.56 -16.08
N THR A 350 7.00 8.45 -17.03
CA THR A 350 7.22 8.14 -18.45
C THR A 350 8.47 8.84 -18.94
N LEU A 351 9.20 8.18 -19.83
CA LEU A 351 10.32 8.76 -20.57
C LEU A 351 9.79 9.77 -21.58
N ASN A 352 10.46 10.91 -21.64
CA ASN A 352 10.28 11.89 -22.69
C ASN A 352 11.34 11.67 -23.76
N ASN A 353 10.92 11.62 -25.03
CA ASN A 353 11.85 11.43 -26.15
C ASN A 353 12.47 12.75 -26.65
N ASP A 354 11.84 13.89 -26.35
CA ASP A 354 12.26 15.24 -26.77
C ASP A 354 12.90 16.02 -25.61
N VAL A 355 13.87 15.40 -24.93
CA VAL A 355 14.53 15.96 -23.74
C VAL A 355 15.28 17.23 -24.09
N GLY A 356 15.13 18.29 -23.28
CA GLY A 356 15.83 19.56 -23.50
C GLY A 356 15.07 20.57 -24.36
N ASP A 357 13.99 20.17 -25.03
CA ASP A 357 13.14 21.11 -25.76
C ASP A 357 12.32 21.95 -24.78
N ALA A 358 12.18 23.24 -25.10
CA ALA A 358 11.29 24.14 -24.37
C ALA A 358 9.83 23.79 -24.68
N ILE A 359 9.02 23.63 -23.63
CA ILE A 359 7.58 23.48 -23.74
C ILE A 359 6.94 24.77 -23.25
N THR A 360 6.16 25.41 -24.14
CA THR A 360 5.29 26.53 -23.78
C THR A 360 3.88 26.01 -23.49
N GLN A 361 3.41 26.17 -22.26
CA GLN A 361 2.04 25.84 -21.85
C GLN A 361 1.28 27.10 -21.45
N SER A 362 0.05 27.28 -21.94
CA SER A 362 -0.77 28.41 -21.52
C SER A 362 -1.50 28.11 -20.21
N ILE A 363 -1.37 29.01 -19.23
CA ILE A 363 -2.18 29.05 -18.00
C ILE A 363 -2.98 30.36 -18.01
N GLY A 364 -4.23 30.29 -18.49
CA GLY A 364 -5.07 31.49 -18.61
C GLY A 364 -4.38 32.57 -19.48
N PRO A 365 -4.16 33.79 -18.97
CA PRO A 365 -3.46 34.85 -19.71
C PRO A 365 -1.92 34.75 -19.67
N TYR A 366 -1.36 33.80 -18.93
CA TYR A 366 0.09 33.61 -18.77
C TYR A 366 0.60 32.43 -19.63
N GLN A 367 1.88 32.47 -19.98
CA GLN A 367 2.59 31.38 -20.65
C GLN A 367 3.65 30.82 -19.70
N LEU A 368 3.68 29.51 -19.53
CA LEU A 368 4.74 28.80 -18.84
C LEU A 368 5.75 28.29 -19.84
N ASP A 369 7.01 28.64 -19.64
CA ASP A 369 8.11 28.04 -20.37
C ASP A 369 8.97 27.19 -19.44
N PHE A 370 9.11 25.91 -19.77
CA PHE A 370 10.01 25.01 -19.05
C PHE A 370 10.65 23.98 -19.95
N ILE A 371 11.84 23.54 -19.55
CA ILE A 371 12.63 22.55 -20.27
C ILE A 371 12.06 21.16 -19.99
N ARG A 372 11.85 20.36 -21.03
CA ARG A 372 11.36 19.00 -20.89
C ARG A 372 12.36 18.13 -20.11
N PRO A 373 11.99 17.60 -18.92
CA PRO A 373 12.87 16.70 -18.18
C PRO A 373 12.94 15.33 -18.86
N GLU A 374 14.01 14.56 -18.63
CA GLU A 374 14.18 13.20 -19.19
C GLU A 374 13.03 12.27 -18.79
N PHE A 375 12.62 12.33 -17.53
CA PHE A 375 11.46 11.60 -17.01
C PHE A 375 10.40 12.58 -16.54
N SER A 376 9.14 12.28 -16.84
CA SER A 376 8.00 13.05 -16.36
C SER A 376 7.06 12.15 -15.54
N PRO A 377 6.73 12.55 -14.30
CA PRO A 377 5.67 11.89 -13.54
C PRO A 377 4.31 12.07 -14.22
N ASN A 378 3.51 11.00 -14.31
CA ASN A 378 2.20 11.01 -14.95
C ASN A 378 1.05 11.18 -13.94
N SER A 379 1.15 10.50 -12.80
CA SER A 379 0.12 10.39 -11.78
C SER A 379 0.77 10.03 -10.46
N VAL A 380 0.25 10.62 -9.40
CA VAL A 380 0.70 10.39 -8.03
C VAL A 380 -0.51 10.06 -7.19
N THR A 381 -0.39 9.09 -6.31
CA THR A 381 -1.47 8.70 -5.40
C THR A 381 -0.90 8.40 -4.03
N VAL A 382 -1.47 9.03 -3.01
CA VAL A 382 -1.25 8.69 -1.61
C VAL A 382 -2.53 8.10 -1.07
N GLN A 383 -2.44 6.85 -0.64
CA GLN A 383 -3.53 6.13 0.00
C GLN A 383 -3.17 5.91 1.47
N GLN A 384 -3.96 6.49 2.37
CA GLN A 384 -3.90 6.30 3.80
C GLN A 384 -5.14 5.54 4.26
N ARG A 385 -4.96 4.56 5.14
CA ARG A 385 -6.03 3.76 5.70
C ARG A 385 -5.75 3.42 7.14
N TYR A 386 -6.72 3.69 8.00
CA TYR A 386 -6.80 3.14 9.33
C TYR A 386 -7.81 2.00 9.33
N SER A 387 -7.30 0.77 9.39
CA SER A 387 -8.13 -0.44 9.26
C SER A 387 -7.69 -1.49 10.27
N PRO A 388 -8.14 -1.40 11.53
CA PRO A 388 -9.10 -0.43 12.09
C PRO A 388 -8.44 0.83 12.66
N LEU A 389 -9.13 1.97 12.62
CA LEU A 389 -8.80 3.16 13.42
C LEU A 389 -8.93 2.84 14.91
N VAL A 390 -10.05 2.25 15.31
CA VAL A 390 -10.22 1.72 16.65
C VAL A 390 -11.07 0.47 16.51
N GLN A 391 -10.57 -0.66 16.99
CA GLN A 391 -11.36 -1.87 17.11
C GLN A 391 -11.38 -2.35 18.56
N LEU A 392 -12.58 -2.50 19.10
CA LEU A 392 -12.82 -3.01 20.45
C LEU A 392 -13.60 -4.32 20.35
N GLY A 393 -12.91 -5.42 20.60
CA GLY A 393 -13.51 -6.75 20.73
C GLY A 393 -13.70 -7.09 22.21
N ILE A 394 -14.94 -7.30 22.62
CA ILE A 394 -15.32 -7.66 23.99
C ILE A 394 -15.97 -9.04 23.99
N THR A 395 -15.51 -9.91 24.87
CA THR A 395 -16.21 -11.15 25.24
C THR A 395 -16.77 -10.99 26.64
N TRP A 396 -18.08 -11.13 26.78
CA TRP A 396 -18.80 -10.93 28.03
C TRP A 396 -18.98 -12.24 28.79
N LYS A 397 -19.19 -12.13 30.11
CA LYS A 397 -19.61 -13.27 30.93
C LYS A 397 -21.01 -13.70 30.49
N GLY A 398 -21.11 -14.85 29.83
CA GLY A 398 -22.38 -15.36 29.27
C GLY A 398 -22.32 -15.73 27.79
N GLY A 399 -21.19 -15.55 27.11
CA GLY A 399 -21.02 -15.97 25.71
C GLY A 399 -21.51 -14.95 24.67
N LEU A 400 -21.84 -13.72 25.10
CA LEU A 400 -22.00 -12.58 24.20
C LEU A 400 -20.63 -12.09 23.75
N THR A 401 -20.49 -11.80 22.47
CA THR A 401 -19.33 -11.15 21.87
C THR A 401 -19.78 -9.88 21.19
N THR A 402 -19.07 -8.78 21.45
CA THR A 402 -19.30 -7.48 20.84
C THR A 402 -18.03 -7.06 20.14
N ASN A 403 -18.11 -6.70 18.87
CA ASN A 403 -17.00 -6.17 18.10
C ASN A 403 -17.43 -4.81 17.55
N PHE A 404 -16.71 -3.78 17.94
CA PHE A 404 -16.89 -2.44 17.41
C PHE A 404 -15.64 -2.08 16.63
N SER A 405 -15.76 -1.63 15.39
CA SER A 405 -14.63 -1.22 14.56
C SER A 405 -14.94 0.06 13.80
N MET A 406 -14.09 1.07 13.97
CA MET A 406 -14.06 2.25 13.12
C MET A 406 -12.96 2.08 12.08
N GLU A 407 -13.27 2.42 10.83
CA GLU A 407 -12.35 2.40 9.70
C GLU A 407 -12.36 3.78 9.07
N THR A 408 -11.21 4.28 8.66
CA THR A 408 -11.18 5.46 7.79
C THR A 408 -10.11 5.31 6.73
N SER A 409 -10.41 5.77 5.52
CA SER A 409 -9.51 5.71 4.37
C SER A 409 -9.54 7.07 3.68
N ARG A 410 -8.38 7.54 3.27
CA ARG A 410 -8.20 8.74 2.45
C ARG A 410 -7.31 8.38 1.28
N ILE A 411 -7.80 8.61 0.07
CA ILE A 411 -7.03 8.45 -1.15
C ILE A 411 -6.97 9.83 -1.79
N THR A 412 -5.77 10.37 -1.93
CA THR A 412 -5.52 11.60 -2.67
C THR A 412 -4.70 11.25 -3.90
N SER A 413 -5.25 11.51 -5.08
CA SER A 413 -4.56 11.29 -6.35
C SER A 413 -4.42 12.61 -7.10
N LEU A 414 -3.22 12.88 -7.59
CA LEU A 414 -2.91 13.99 -8.48
C LEU A 414 -2.61 13.43 -9.86
N ALA A 415 -3.36 13.87 -10.87
CA ALA A 415 -3.02 13.64 -12.27
C ALA A 415 -2.21 14.85 -12.77
N LEU A 416 -0.96 14.62 -13.19
CA LEU A 416 -0.06 15.71 -13.56
C LEU A 416 -0.28 16.19 -14.99
N SER A 417 -0.88 15.37 -15.85
CA SER A 417 -1.20 15.75 -17.24
C SER A 417 -2.20 16.89 -17.34
N ASN A 418 -3.08 17.04 -16.35
CA ASN A 418 -4.11 18.08 -16.30
C ASN A 418 -4.14 18.81 -14.95
N SER A 419 -3.14 18.59 -14.10
CA SER A 419 -3.01 19.17 -12.76
C SER A 419 -4.31 19.05 -11.94
N GLN A 420 -4.94 17.88 -11.93
CA GLN A 420 -6.19 17.65 -11.19
C GLN A 420 -5.95 16.83 -9.94
N VAL A 421 -6.44 17.33 -8.81
CA VAL A 421 -6.40 16.63 -7.53
C VAL A 421 -7.78 16.04 -7.27
N ALA A 422 -7.85 14.72 -7.16
CA ALA A 422 -9.03 14.03 -6.70
C ALA A 422 -8.77 13.42 -5.32
N GLN A 423 -9.68 13.65 -4.40
CA GLN A 423 -9.60 13.14 -3.04
C GLN A 423 -10.87 12.38 -2.69
N ARG A 424 -10.71 11.12 -2.30
CA ARG A 424 -11.77 10.27 -1.77
C ARG A 424 -11.54 9.99 -0.30
N VAL A 425 -12.51 10.35 0.53
CA VAL A 425 -12.52 10.07 1.97
C VAL A 425 -13.64 9.09 2.28
N SER A 426 -13.28 7.96 2.87
CA SER A 426 -14.22 6.95 3.35
C SER A 426 -14.13 6.85 4.87
N ARG A 427 -15.27 6.88 5.56
CA ARG A 427 -15.38 6.75 7.01
C ARG A 427 -16.43 5.71 7.32
N GLY A 428 -16.04 4.67 8.06
CA GLY A 428 -16.90 3.56 8.40
C GLY A 428 -16.92 3.29 9.90
N ALA A 429 -18.07 2.95 10.43
CA ALA A 429 -18.21 2.36 11.75
C ALA A 429 -19.02 1.07 11.60
N LYS A 430 -18.54 -0.02 12.19
CA LYS A 430 -19.21 -1.32 12.19
C LYS A 430 -19.34 -1.81 13.62
N MET A 431 -20.49 -2.35 13.95
CA MET A 431 -20.78 -3.00 15.21
C MET A 431 -21.31 -4.39 14.91
N THR A 432 -20.81 -5.39 15.60
CA THR A 432 -21.26 -6.78 15.49
C THR A 432 -21.48 -7.34 16.88
N LEU A 433 -22.64 -7.93 17.09
CA LEU A 433 -23.05 -8.62 18.30
C LEU A 433 -23.30 -10.08 17.94
N ASN A 434 -22.63 -11.01 18.60
CA ASN A 434 -22.95 -12.43 18.45
C ASN A 434 -23.20 -13.04 19.83
N TYR A 435 -24.29 -13.77 19.96
CA TYR A 435 -24.69 -14.43 21.19
C TYR A 435 -25.11 -15.86 20.88
N ALA A 436 -24.56 -16.83 21.61
CA ALA A 436 -24.89 -18.23 21.44
C ALA A 436 -25.43 -18.80 22.75
N ILE A 437 -26.69 -19.20 22.75
CA ILE A 437 -27.32 -19.90 23.87
C ILE A 437 -27.24 -21.40 23.57
N ARG A 438 -26.61 -22.15 24.49
CA ARG A 438 -26.53 -23.61 24.40
C ARG A 438 -27.49 -24.24 25.41
N GLY A 439 -28.22 -25.27 24.99
CA GLY A 439 -29.08 -26.05 25.88
C GLY A 439 -30.39 -25.38 26.27
N PHE A 440 -30.94 -24.53 25.40
CA PHE A 440 -32.25 -23.93 25.63
C PHE A 440 -33.35 -24.98 25.44
N LYS A 441 -34.07 -25.31 26.51
CA LYS A 441 -35.22 -26.21 26.49
C LYS A 441 -36.50 -25.41 26.27
N LEU A 442 -37.14 -25.55 25.11
CA LEU A 442 -38.45 -24.96 24.88
C LEU A 442 -39.50 -25.66 25.76
N PRO A 443 -40.51 -24.93 26.28
CA PRO A 443 -41.60 -25.51 27.08
C PRO A 443 -42.34 -26.65 26.38
N PHE A 444 -42.30 -26.69 25.04
CA PHE A 444 -43.07 -27.61 24.20
C PHE A 444 -42.25 -28.76 23.60
N LEU A 445 -40.90 -28.73 23.68
CA LEU A 445 -39.99 -29.72 23.09
C LEU A 445 -38.85 -30.05 24.04
N THR A 446 -39.14 -30.86 25.06
CA THR A 446 -38.24 -31.14 26.19
C THR A 446 -37.14 -32.18 25.90
N ARG A 447 -37.21 -32.88 24.75
CA ARG A 447 -36.27 -33.97 24.38
C ARG A 447 -35.05 -33.53 23.56
N PHE A 448 -35.01 -32.30 23.06
CA PHE A 448 -33.95 -31.85 22.15
C PHE A 448 -33.03 -30.80 22.80
N ASN A 449 -31.73 -30.97 22.61
CA ASN A 449 -30.71 -30.04 23.09
C ASN A 449 -30.52 -28.94 22.03
N ASN A 450 -31.30 -27.87 22.14
CA ASN A 450 -31.34 -26.83 21.10
C ASN A 450 -30.26 -25.78 21.34
N ASN A 451 -29.66 -25.30 20.25
CA ASN A 451 -28.75 -24.15 20.27
C ASN A 451 -29.34 -23.01 19.46
N ILE A 452 -29.29 -21.81 20.04
CA ILE A 452 -29.74 -20.55 19.45
C ILE A 452 -28.50 -19.70 19.19
N ASN A 453 -28.31 -19.28 17.94
CA ASN A 453 -27.30 -18.31 17.55
C ASN A 453 -28.00 -17.03 17.12
N LEU A 454 -27.76 -15.95 17.85
CA LEU A 454 -28.20 -14.61 17.50
C LEU A 454 -26.98 -13.84 17.00
N SER A 455 -27.08 -13.22 15.83
CA SER A 455 -26.08 -12.26 15.35
C SER A 455 -26.78 -10.97 14.94
N ALA A 456 -26.26 -9.83 15.35
CA ALA A 456 -26.67 -8.54 14.83
C ALA A 456 -25.43 -7.81 14.32
N ASN A 457 -25.49 -7.26 13.12
CA ASN A 457 -24.49 -6.37 12.59
C ASN A 457 -25.15 -5.03 12.25
N ALA A 458 -24.39 -3.95 12.41
CA ALA A 458 -24.77 -2.63 11.98
C ALA A 458 -23.52 -1.97 11.40
N SER A 459 -23.64 -1.30 10.27
CA SER A 459 -22.56 -0.50 9.71
C SER A 459 -23.06 0.85 9.23
N TYR A 460 -22.31 1.88 9.51
CA TYR A 460 -22.39 3.17 8.85
C TYR A 460 -21.15 3.30 7.98
N THR A 461 -21.30 3.72 6.73
CA THR A 461 -20.16 4.01 5.84
C THR A 461 -20.48 5.24 5.03
N GLU A 462 -19.57 6.20 5.02
CA GLU A 462 -19.71 7.46 4.32
C GLU A 462 -18.53 7.61 3.38
N ASP A 463 -18.83 7.79 2.10
CA ASP A 463 -17.86 8.08 1.06
C ASP A 463 -18.10 9.51 0.55
N VAL A 464 -17.06 10.33 0.55
CA VAL A 464 -17.05 11.69 0.03
C VAL A 464 -15.92 11.82 -0.98
N ASP A 465 -16.28 12.26 -2.19
CA ASP A 465 -15.37 12.49 -3.30
C ASP A 465 -15.29 14.00 -3.58
N ARG A 466 -14.08 14.54 -3.50
CA ARG A 466 -13.73 15.92 -3.79
C ARG A 466 -12.82 15.97 -5.02
N ARG A 467 -13.01 16.96 -5.87
CA ARG A 467 -12.16 17.20 -7.03
C ARG A 467 -11.78 18.67 -7.06
N PHE A 468 -10.52 18.93 -7.38
CA PHE A 468 -9.94 20.25 -7.52
C PHE A 468 -9.15 20.33 -8.82
N GLU A 469 -9.13 21.50 -9.45
CA GLU A 469 -8.49 21.74 -10.74
C GLU A 469 -7.38 22.79 -10.55
N LEU A 470 -6.21 22.35 -10.11
CA LEU A 470 -5.09 23.19 -9.70
C LEU A 470 -4.65 24.17 -10.79
N GLY A 471 -4.59 23.72 -12.05
CA GLY A 471 -4.23 24.59 -13.15
C GLY A 471 -5.23 25.75 -13.35
N ASN A 472 -6.53 25.47 -13.20
CA ASN A 472 -7.58 26.48 -13.35
C ASN A 472 -7.62 27.42 -12.14
N ASP A 473 -7.45 26.89 -10.92
CA ASP A 473 -7.41 27.68 -9.69
C ASP A 473 -6.22 28.66 -9.70
N ILE A 474 -5.04 28.21 -10.14
CA ILE A 474 -3.84 29.07 -10.26
C ILE A 474 -4.06 30.13 -11.35
N ALA A 475 -4.60 29.74 -12.51
CA ALA A 475 -4.89 30.69 -13.59
C ALA A 475 -5.82 31.81 -13.15
N GLN A 476 -6.88 31.46 -12.40
CA GLN A 476 -7.82 32.42 -11.85
C GLN A 476 -7.12 33.36 -10.86
N SER A 477 -6.35 32.80 -9.91
CA SER A 477 -5.68 33.60 -8.89
C SER A 477 -4.65 34.57 -9.46
N LEU A 478 -3.87 34.15 -10.46
CA LEU A 478 -2.91 35.01 -11.15
C LEU A 478 -3.62 36.17 -11.90
N SER A 479 -4.80 35.92 -12.48
CA SER A 479 -5.54 36.94 -13.22
C SER A 479 -6.19 38.01 -12.33
N GLU A 480 -6.60 37.65 -11.12
CA GLU A 480 -7.35 38.53 -10.21
C GLU A 480 -6.44 39.33 -9.25
N SER A 481 -5.26 38.80 -8.90
CA SER A 481 -4.44 39.32 -7.81
C SER A 481 -3.44 40.42 -8.22
N GLY A 482 -3.45 40.86 -9.48
CA GLY A 482 -2.72 42.06 -9.92
C GLY A 482 -1.21 42.07 -9.65
N GLY A 483 -0.58 40.90 -9.54
CA GLY A 483 0.88 40.77 -9.32
C GLY A 483 1.34 40.75 -7.85
N VAL A 484 0.45 40.80 -6.86
CA VAL A 484 0.82 40.70 -5.43
C VAL A 484 0.34 39.38 -4.86
N PHE A 485 1.25 38.60 -4.27
CA PHE A 485 0.92 37.37 -3.56
C PHE A 485 0.28 37.68 -2.20
N ASP A 486 -1.02 37.39 -2.06
CA ASP A 486 -1.72 37.35 -0.78
C ASP A 486 -2.34 35.96 -0.57
N PRO A 487 -1.77 35.14 0.35
CA PRO A 487 -2.29 33.79 0.63
C PRO A 487 -3.77 33.77 1.02
N GLN A 488 -4.27 34.78 1.74
CA GLN A 488 -5.64 34.76 2.23
C GLN A 488 -6.65 35.03 1.11
N GLN A 489 -6.32 35.94 0.18
CA GLN A 489 -7.14 36.23 -0.99
C GLN A 489 -7.12 35.05 -1.96
N ALA A 490 -5.95 34.47 -2.21
CA ALA A 490 -5.79 33.33 -3.11
C ALA A 490 -6.67 32.13 -2.73
N LEU A 491 -6.80 31.82 -1.44
CA LEU A 491 -7.66 30.74 -0.96
C LEU A 491 -9.15 30.97 -1.24
N THR A 492 -9.59 32.23 -1.38
CA THR A 492 -10.98 32.53 -1.72
C THR A 492 -11.30 32.35 -3.21
N GLN A 493 -10.27 32.33 -4.05
CA GLN A 493 -10.35 32.23 -5.51
C GLN A 493 -10.38 30.77 -5.99
N ILE A 494 -10.22 29.79 -5.10
CA ILE A 494 -10.31 28.35 -5.44
C ILE A 494 -11.72 28.02 -5.93
N ILE A 495 -11.82 27.41 -7.11
CA ILE A 495 -13.08 27.02 -7.73
C ILE A 495 -13.71 25.88 -6.92
N LYS A 496 -14.89 26.14 -6.34
CA LYS A 496 -15.61 25.15 -5.54
C LYS A 496 -16.40 24.18 -6.41
N ILE A 497 -15.82 23.02 -6.70
CA ILE A 497 -16.53 21.91 -7.34
C ILE A 497 -17.42 21.20 -6.29
N PRO A 498 -18.71 20.95 -6.56
CA PRO A 498 -19.59 20.26 -5.62
C PRO A 498 -19.05 18.88 -5.23
N GLU A 499 -19.03 18.59 -3.93
CA GLU A 499 -18.66 17.27 -3.44
C GLU A 499 -19.70 16.22 -3.89
N THR A 500 -19.22 15.01 -4.19
CA THR A 500 -20.08 13.88 -4.53
C THR A 500 -19.87 12.74 -3.54
N GLY A 501 -20.75 11.73 -3.55
CA GLY A 501 -20.62 10.58 -2.67
C GLY A 501 -21.95 10.09 -2.09
N GLN A 502 -21.86 9.25 -1.06
CA GLN A 502 -23.02 8.64 -0.40
C GLN A 502 -22.69 8.20 1.02
N ALA A 503 -23.68 8.27 1.90
CA ALA A 503 -23.70 7.57 3.17
C ALA A 503 -24.58 6.32 3.06
N ARG A 504 -24.13 5.21 3.64
CA ARG A 504 -24.82 3.93 3.68
C ARG A 504 -24.95 3.47 5.11
N ILE A 505 -26.18 3.22 5.52
CA ILE A 505 -26.52 2.57 6.78
C ILE A 505 -26.94 1.15 6.43
N THR A 506 -26.25 0.14 6.95
CA THR A 506 -26.69 -1.24 6.88
C THR A 506 -26.91 -1.77 8.28
N GLY A 507 -27.90 -2.64 8.45
CA GLY A 507 -28.08 -3.39 9.67
C GLY A 507 -28.70 -4.72 9.35
N ALA A 508 -28.11 -5.82 9.81
CA ALA A 508 -28.70 -7.13 9.66
C ALA A 508 -28.79 -7.84 11.01
N ALA A 509 -29.91 -8.50 11.25
CA ALA A 509 -30.13 -9.35 12.39
C ALA A 509 -30.43 -10.77 11.88
N SER A 510 -29.71 -11.76 12.39
CA SER A 510 -29.94 -13.16 12.07
C SER A 510 -30.18 -13.97 13.35
N LEU A 511 -31.14 -14.88 13.25
CA LEU A 511 -31.53 -15.84 14.28
C LEU A 511 -31.42 -17.23 13.68
N GLY A 512 -30.37 -17.96 14.06
CA GLY A 512 -30.18 -19.36 13.74
C GLY A 512 -30.69 -20.25 14.88
N TYR A 513 -31.48 -21.25 14.53
CA TYR A 513 -32.00 -22.27 15.44
C TYR A 513 -31.66 -23.66 14.92
N SER A 514 -31.07 -24.49 15.77
CA SER A 514 -30.82 -25.90 15.48
C SER A 514 -31.72 -26.78 16.35
N PHE A 515 -32.72 -27.41 15.71
CA PHE A 515 -33.64 -28.36 16.37
C PHE A 515 -32.97 -29.72 16.60
N SER A 516 -32.12 -30.13 15.66
CA SER A 516 -31.32 -31.36 15.73
C SER A 516 -30.11 -31.26 14.79
N SER A 517 -29.26 -32.29 14.75
CA SER A 517 -28.23 -32.42 13.71
C SER A 517 -28.81 -32.47 12.29
N ARG A 518 -30.12 -32.67 12.13
CA ARG A 518 -30.81 -32.84 10.85
C ARG A 518 -31.71 -31.67 10.46
N LEU A 519 -32.14 -30.84 11.41
CA LEU A 519 -33.07 -29.74 11.16
C LEU A 519 -32.52 -28.43 11.74
N THR A 520 -32.24 -27.49 10.86
CA THR A 520 -31.81 -26.13 11.22
C THR A 520 -32.67 -25.11 10.50
N ALA A 521 -33.16 -24.10 11.21
CA ALA A 521 -33.82 -22.95 10.63
C ALA A 521 -33.00 -21.68 10.90
N SER A 522 -32.98 -20.75 9.97
CA SER A 522 -32.39 -19.42 10.17
C SER A 522 -33.30 -18.36 9.58
N ALA A 523 -33.57 -17.31 10.35
CA ALA A 523 -34.22 -16.10 9.88
C ALA A 523 -33.18 -14.98 9.83
N GLU A 524 -33.14 -14.22 8.75
CA GLU A 524 -32.28 -13.05 8.58
C GLU A 524 -33.15 -11.86 8.14
N TYR A 525 -32.95 -10.73 8.78
CA TYR A 525 -33.51 -9.45 8.40
C TYR A 525 -32.37 -8.50 8.09
N ALA A 526 -32.29 -8.00 6.86
CA ALA A 526 -31.32 -7.02 6.43
C ALA A 526 -32.01 -5.71 6.05
N TYR A 527 -31.47 -4.61 6.57
CA TYR A 527 -31.86 -3.24 6.31
C TYR A 527 -30.70 -2.53 5.64
N THR A 528 -30.96 -1.81 4.55
CA THR A 528 -29.96 -0.96 3.91
C THR A 528 -30.61 0.36 3.49
N LYS A 529 -30.00 1.47 3.91
CA LYS A 529 -30.40 2.82 3.53
C LYS A 529 -29.21 3.54 2.91
N ILE A 530 -29.39 4.09 1.71
CA ILE A 530 -28.39 4.87 0.99
C ILE A 530 -28.88 6.31 0.93
N ILE A 531 -28.07 7.23 1.46
CA ILE A 531 -28.29 8.67 1.52
C ILE A 531 -27.26 9.32 0.60
N PRO A 532 -27.65 9.78 -0.59
CA PRO A 532 -26.72 10.40 -1.53
C PRO A 532 -26.27 11.79 -1.04
N ARG A 533 -25.01 12.15 -1.33
CA ARG A 533 -24.48 13.50 -1.09
C ARG A 533 -24.59 14.40 -2.32
N SER A 534 -24.77 13.82 -3.52
CA SER A 534 -24.98 14.55 -4.77
C SER A 534 -26.45 14.62 -5.15
N THR A 535 -26.82 15.65 -5.92
CA THR A 535 -28.21 15.90 -6.38
C THR A 535 -28.69 14.94 -7.46
N ASN A 536 -27.80 14.15 -8.07
CA ASN A 536 -28.12 13.28 -9.21
C ASN A 536 -28.56 11.87 -8.81
N THR A 537 -28.64 11.56 -7.51
CA THR A 537 -29.05 10.25 -7.01
C THR A 537 -30.10 10.41 -5.91
N PHE A 538 -30.99 9.43 -5.80
CA PHE A 538 -32.10 9.46 -4.84
C PHE A 538 -31.80 8.59 -3.63
N GLU A 539 -32.37 9.00 -2.48
CA GLU A 539 -32.36 8.19 -1.27
C GLU A 539 -33.08 6.86 -1.53
N ARG A 540 -32.49 5.75 -1.09
CA ARG A 540 -33.04 4.41 -1.27
C ARG A 540 -33.02 3.64 0.04
N THR A 541 -34.13 3.01 0.37
CA THR A 541 -34.27 2.16 1.54
C THR A 541 -34.77 0.79 1.11
N ASN A 542 -34.03 -0.25 1.49
CA ASN A 542 -34.34 -1.64 1.18
C ASN A 542 -34.45 -2.44 2.48
N HIS A 543 -35.43 -3.33 2.52
CA HIS A 543 -35.63 -4.32 3.57
C HIS A 543 -35.64 -5.69 2.89
N ASP A 544 -34.81 -6.62 3.35
CA ASP A 544 -34.75 -8.00 2.88
C ASP A 544 -34.98 -8.92 4.08
N ILE A 545 -35.94 -9.84 3.95
CA ILE A 545 -36.26 -10.83 4.97
C ILE A 545 -36.08 -12.21 4.34
N ARG A 546 -35.17 -13.00 4.89
CA ARG A 546 -34.88 -14.35 4.41
C ARG A 546 -35.15 -15.35 5.52
N VAL A 547 -35.94 -16.37 5.21
CA VAL A 547 -36.14 -17.52 6.10
C VAL A 547 -35.65 -18.75 5.35
N ASN A 548 -34.68 -19.44 5.95
CA ASN A 548 -34.11 -20.66 5.40
C ASN A 548 -34.35 -21.81 6.38
N ILE A 549 -34.86 -22.93 5.86
CA ILE A 549 -35.03 -24.17 6.61
C ILE A 549 -34.23 -25.23 5.88
N ARG A 550 -33.19 -25.74 6.53
CA ARG A 550 -32.37 -26.82 6.02
C ARG A 550 -32.73 -28.11 6.75
N VAL A 551 -33.16 -29.10 5.96
CA VAL A 551 -33.40 -30.47 6.40
C VAL A 551 -32.33 -31.35 5.76
N SER A 552 -31.47 -31.97 6.57
CA SER A 552 -30.53 -32.97 6.10
C SER A 552 -31.18 -34.34 6.23
N ILE A 553 -31.47 -34.95 5.08
CA ILE A 553 -31.99 -36.32 4.98
C ILE A 553 -30.85 -37.14 4.38
N LEU A 554 -30.05 -37.77 5.22
CA LEU A 554 -29.13 -38.84 4.82
C LEU A 554 -29.52 -40.08 5.62
N ASN A 555 -29.68 -41.19 4.89
CA ASN A 555 -29.93 -42.53 5.41
C ASN A 555 -28.84 -42.97 6.39
#